data_AF-A0A2S7TX98-F1
#
_entry.id   AF-A0A2S7TX98-F1
#
_cell.length_a   1.000
_cell.length_b   1.000
_cell.length_c   1.000
_cell.angle_alpha   90.00
_cell.angle_beta   90.00
_cell.angle_gamma   90.00
#
_symmetry.space_group_name_H-M   'P 1'
#
loop_
_entity.id
_entity.type
_entity.pdbx_description
1 polymer ?
#
loop_
_entity_poly.entity_id
_entity_poly.type
_entity_poly.pdbx_seq_one_letter_code
_entity_poly.pdbx_strand_id
1 'polypeptide(L)'
;MSKSDKSVILPSEGDGWEVWSQSGGNVTHVKSLEGAVAKSDAQPGACVAFSVCRVATLPIMVPSDEEELYRGACQLELENAGLLVDVENYQGWDCVLVNKSEGQSFVSAVYLLEEELNKENDLRHYSFDYSARFYTPKFSGDCIALWKERHTWCLAFYHNNVAFLIEPVGHEIVDLATSIHLLISQLALKGITFEPHELLLWSATDLTATLEAELVTINILLKEEPRPVPSFPPSSIKLKPTAVSEWEKRVNSMMRLRVVLMGVAALYVIAAGVLWWKSYQQDQKIAGLTDEVAQFAPLWEDNQEHFKHWTELDPVVTENWPLKVYRECVMSIPSGQPIRFTDINVQNGFVQIKGNAKDTNSLNRFKPKLRKSVVFEDYEWEFPVEKKSTKTGRWDFQYNAKPVGYNEY
;
A
#
# COMPACT_ATOMS: atom_id res chain seq x y z
N MET A 1 -31.63 16.69 -10.08
CA MET A 1 -30.69 16.47 -8.96
C MET A 1 -31.45 16.70 -7.68
N SER A 2 -31.65 15.65 -6.87
CA SER A 2 -32.32 15.76 -5.58
C SER A 2 -31.55 16.74 -4.70
N LYS A 3 -32.16 17.85 -4.27
CA LYS A 3 -31.58 18.68 -3.21
C LYS A 3 -31.39 17.76 -2.01
N SER A 4 -30.15 17.48 -1.64
CA SER A 4 -29.86 16.69 -0.45
C SER A 4 -30.34 17.50 0.76
N ASP A 5 -31.28 16.97 1.51
CA ASP A 5 -31.65 17.53 2.81
C ASP A 5 -30.40 17.55 3.69
N LYS A 6 -30.11 18.70 4.30
CA LYS A 6 -28.99 18.86 5.24
C LYS A 6 -29.54 18.93 6.65
N SER A 7 -28.89 18.30 7.61
CA SER A 7 -29.26 18.42 9.02
C SER A 7 -28.08 18.85 9.86
N VAL A 8 -28.35 19.61 10.92
CA VAL A 8 -27.37 20.05 11.91
C VAL A 8 -27.92 19.80 13.32
N ILE A 9 -27.03 19.39 14.21
CA ILE A 9 -27.27 19.21 15.64
C ILE A 9 -26.51 20.33 16.37
N LEU A 10 -27.24 21.21 17.05
CA LEU A 10 -26.71 22.37 17.78
C LEU A 10 -26.93 22.19 19.29
N PRO A 11 -26.11 22.79 20.15
CA PRO A 11 -26.35 22.80 21.59
C PRO A 11 -27.62 23.60 21.92
N SER A 12 -28.46 23.07 22.82
CA SER A 12 -29.63 23.80 23.32
C SER A 12 -29.25 24.75 24.47
N GLU A 13 -30.18 25.61 24.91
CA GLU A 13 -29.95 26.46 26.10
C GLU A 13 -29.89 25.65 27.41
N GLY A 14 -30.61 24.52 27.46
CA GLY A 14 -30.58 23.55 28.55
C GLY A 14 -29.52 22.47 28.33
N ASP A 15 -29.54 21.38 29.11
CA ASP A 15 -28.53 20.31 29.02
C ASP A 15 -28.77 19.31 27.87
N GLY A 16 -29.03 19.82 26.67
CA GLY A 16 -29.37 19.00 25.51
C GLY A 16 -28.90 19.56 24.18
N TRP A 17 -29.51 19.03 23.12
CA TRP A 17 -29.22 19.40 21.74
C TRP A 17 -30.50 19.69 20.97
N GLU A 18 -30.39 20.47 19.91
CA GLU A 18 -31.46 20.80 18.98
C GLU A 18 -31.10 20.29 17.58
N VAL A 19 -32.01 19.53 16.98
CA VAL A 19 -31.84 19.02 15.61
C VAL A 19 -32.61 19.90 14.65
N TRP A 20 -31.88 20.49 13.71
CA TRP A 20 -32.40 21.35 12.67
C TRP A 20 -32.19 20.68 11.30
N SER A 21 -33.17 20.84 10.40
CA SER A 21 -33.10 20.29 9.04
C SER A 21 -33.39 21.38 8.02
N GLN A 22 -32.60 21.41 6.95
CA GLN A 22 -32.81 22.25 5.79
C GLN A 22 -33.41 21.42 4.66
N SER A 23 -34.67 21.71 4.32
CA SER A 23 -35.33 21.16 3.14
C SER A 23 -35.89 22.29 2.29
N GLY A 24 -35.66 22.22 0.98
CA GLY A 24 -36.15 23.24 0.04
C GLY A 24 -35.55 24.65 0.20
N GLY A 25 -34.60 24.87 1.12
CA GLY A 25 -34.01 26.18 1.45
C GLY A 25 -34.49 26.75 2.78
N ASN A 26 -35.55 26.19 3.37
CA ASN A 26 -36.02 26.55 4.70
C ASN A 26 -35.38 25.65 5.74
N VAL A 27 -34.95 26.25 6.85
CA VAL A 27 -34.40 25.54 8.01
C VAL A 27 -35.50 25.47 9.07
N THR A 28 -35.83 24.26 9.51
CA THR A 28 -36.87 24.02 10.52
C THR A 28 -36.33 23.20 11.66
N HIS A 29 -36.75 23.54 12.87
CA HIS A 29 -36.51 22.73 14.06
C HIS A 29 -37.28 21.42 13.95
N VAL A 30 -36.59 20.29 14.11
CA VAL A 30 -37.17 18.95 13.97
C VAL A 30 -37.50 18.37 15.33
N LYS A 31 -36.53 18.38 16.25
CA LYS A 31 -36.67 17.83 17.61
C LYS A 31 -35.55 18.33 18.51
N SER A 32 -35.78 18.26 19.82
CA SER A 32 -34.75 18.44 20.85
C SER A 32 -34.35 17.07 21.41
N LEU A 33 -33.08 16.93 21.77
CA LEU A 33 -32.49 15.72 22.35
C LEU A 33 -32.03 16.03 23.77
N GLU A 34 -32.28 15.11 24.69
CA GLU A 34 -31.74 15.17 26.05
C GLU A 34 -30.47 14.30 26.13
N GLY A 35 -29.40 14.82 26.74
CA GLY A 35 -28.16 14.06 26.94
C GLY A 35 -27.25 13.97 25.71
N ALA A 36 -26.57 12.84 25.53
CA ALA A 36 -25.51 12.68 24.54
C ALA A 36 -26.04 12.27 23.16
N VAL A 37 -25.45 12.84 22.09
CA VAL A 37 -25.85 12.56 20.69
C VAL A 37 -25.56 11.12 20.28
N ALA A 38 -26.59 10.36 19.93
CA ALA A 38 -26.52 8.99 19.42
C ALA A 38 -26.66 8.93 17.88
N LYS A 39 -26.23 7.81 17.30
CA LYS A 39 -26.25 7.56 15.85
C LYS A 39 -27.65 7.65 15.20
N SER A 40 -28.70 7.35 15.97
CA SER A 40 -30.09 7.40 15.50
C SER A 40 -30.67 8.82 15.48
N ASP A 41 -29.94 9.81 15.98
CA ASP A 41 -30.55 11.09 16.30
C ASP A 41 -30.69 12.01 15.09
N ALA A 42 -29.83 11.85 14.09
CA ALA A 42 -29.93 12.56 12.82
C ALA A 42 -29.60 11.66 11.63
N GLN A 43 -29.91 12.14 10.43
CA GLN A 43 -29.61 11.43 9.19
C GLN A 43 -28.09 11.24 9.01
N PRO A 44 -27.64 10.15 8.37
CA PRO A 44 -26.24 10.00 8.00
C PRO A 44 -25.78 11.21 7.16
N GLY A 45 -24.65 11.81 7.54
CA GLY A 45 -24.15 13.04 6.93
C GLY A 45 -24.60 14.33 7.60
N ALA A 46 -25.37 14.27 8.71
CA ALA A 46 -25.65 15.46 9.51
C ALA A 46 -24.36 16.09 10.07
N CYS A 47 -24.42 17.38 10.38
CA CYS A 47 -23.33 18.09 11.03
C CYS A 47 -23.59 18.19 12.54
N VAL A 48 -22.63 17.80 13.37
CA VAL A 48 -22.66 18.09 14.81
C VAL A 48 -21.83 19.33 15.06
N ALA A 49 -22.47 20.37 15.57
CA ALA A 49 -21.83 21.63 15.89
C ALA A 49 -21.48 21.66 17.38
N PHE A 50 -20.20 21.65 17.71
CA PHE A 50 -19.71 21.72 19.09
C PHE A 50 -20.13 22.99 19.79
N SER A 51 -20.34 22.91 21.10
CA SER A 51 -20.55 24.10 21.91
C SER A 51 -19.31 24.98 21.91
N VAL A 52 -19.51 26.29 22.05
CA VAL A 52 -18.44 27.29 22.22
C VAL A 52 -17.49 26.89 23.36
N CYS A 53 -17.99 26.27 24.44
CA CYS A 53 -17.17 25.85 25.57
C CYS A 53 -16.13 24.76 25.21
N ARG A 54 -16.26 24.13 24.04
CA ARG A 54 -15.42 23.03 23.59
C ARG A 54 -14.60 23.37 22.36
N VAL A 55 -14.58 24.65 21.99
CA VAL A 55 -13.84 25.11 20.83
C VAL A 55 -13.06 26.36 21.22
N ALA A 56 -11.75 26.31 21.00
CA ALA A 56 -10.89 27.47 21.13
C ALA A 56 -10.73 28.12 19.74
N THR A 57 -10.70 29.44 19.71
CA THR A 57 -10.44 30.20 18.49
C THR A 57 -9.30 31.19 18.71
N LEU A 58 -8.37 31.24 17.76
CA LEU A 58 -7.22 32.16 17.77
C LEU A 58 -7.25 32.99 16.49
N PRO A 59 -7.80 34.21 16.55
CA PRO A 59 -7.78 35.11 15.42
C PRO A 59 -6.37 35.68 15.20
N ILE A 60 -5.94 35.69 13.93
CA ILE A 60 -4.61 36.13 13.49
C ILE A 60 -4.69 36.89 12.17
N MET A 61 -3.82 37.90 12.02
CA MET A 61 -3.58 38.57 10.75
C MET A 61 -2.34 37.97 10.09
N VAL A 62 -2.48 37.49 8.86
CA VAL A 62 -1.37 36.90 8.10
C VAL A 62 -1.04 37.82 6.92
N PRO A 63 0.23 38.22 6.70
CA PRO A 63 0.67 39.03 5.56
C PRO A 63 0.81 38.18 4.29
N SER A 64 -0.21 37.39 3.99
CA SER A 64 -0.31 36.59 2.78
C SER A 64 -1.79 36.31 2.48
N ASP A 65 -2.10 36.22 1.20
CA ASP A 65 -3.44 35.92 0.69
C ASP A 65 -3.55 34.46 0.15
N GLU A 66 -2.45 33.72 0.20
CA GLU A 66 -2.34 32.31 -0.20
C GLU A 66 -2.79 31.35 0.92
N GLU A 67 -3.61 30.35 0.56
CA GLU A 67 -4.21 29.42 1.52
C GLU A 67 -3.22 28.57 2.29
N GLU A 68 -2.18 28.08 1.61
CA GLU A 68 -1.15 27.26 2.24
C GLU A 68 -0.38 28.06 3.30
N LEU A 69 -0.12 29.34 3.04
CA LEU A 69 0.64 30.22 3.93
C LEU A 69 -0.15 30.59 5.19
N TYR A 70 -1.41 31.03 5.05
CA TYR A 70 -2.20 31.35 6.24
C TYR A 70 -2.59 30.10 7.04
N ARG A 71 -2.76 28.94 6.39
CA ARG A 71 -2.97 27.66 7.11
C ARG A 71 -1.74 27.28 7.93
N GLY A 72 -0.54 27.42 7.36
CA GLY A 72 0.71 27.19 8.08
C GLY A 72 0.91 28.14 9.26
N ALA A 73 0.53 29.42 9.11
CA ALA A 73 0.56 30.40 10.20
C ALA A 73 -0.42 30.03 11.33
N CYS A 74 -1.67 29.66 11.01
CA CYS A 74 -2.64 29.17 11.99
C CYS A 74 -2.11 27.96 12.77
N GLN A 75 -1.48 27.02 12.09
CA GLN A 75 -0.90 25.84 12.71
C GLN A 75 0.18 26.22 13.73
N LEU A 76 1.12 27.09 13.33
CA LEU A 76 2.22 27.55 14.19
C LEU A 76 1.69 28.29 15.43
N GLU A 77 0.65 29.10 15.28
CA GLU A 77 0.03 29.82 16.39
C GLU A 77 -0.68 28.88 17.37
N LEU A 78 -1.34 27.83 16.86
CA LEU A 78 -1.92 26.78 17.71
C LEU A 78 -0.86 25.95 18.45
N GLU A 79 0.28 25.67 17.80
CA GLU A 79 1.44 25.01 18.42
C GLU A 79 2.05 25.89 19.52
N ASN A 80 2.24 27.19 19.24
CA ASN A 80 2.79 28.16 20.19
C ASN A 80 1.88 28.38 21.40
N ALA A 81 0.56 28.32 21.20
CA ALA A 81 -0.43 28.34 22.28
C ALA A 81 -0.47 27.03 23.10
N GLY A 82 0.29 25.99 22.69
CA GLY A 82 0.31 24.69 23.35
C GLY A 82 -0.96 23.85 23.12
N LEU A 83 -1.81 24.24 22.18
CA LEU A 83 -3.05 23.53 21.85
C LEU A 83 -2.78 22.36 20.88
N LEU A 84 -1.84 22.55 19.95
CA LEU A 84 -1.51 21.55 18.94
C LEU A 84 -0.17 20.87 19.27
N VAL A 85 -0.23 19.58 19.65
CA VAL A 85 0.95 18.78 20.04
C VAL A 85 1.32 17.73 18.98
N ASP A 86 0.33 17.21 18.22
CA ASP A 86 0.55 16.17 17.20
C ASP A 86 -0.26 16.45 15.92
N VAL A 87 0.33 17.28 15.05
CA VAL A 87 -0.27 17.75 13.79
C VAL A 87 -0.54 16.59 12.82
N GLU A 88 0.35 15.61 12.75
CA GLU A 88 0.26 14.53 11.76
C GLU A 88 -0.89 13.56 12.07
N ASN A 89 -1.26 13.46 13.34
CA ASN A 89 -2.20 12.47 13.83
C ASN A 89 -3.55 13.04 14.26
N TYR A 90 -3.66 14.34 14.53
CA TYR A 90 -4.87 14.95 15.06
C TYR A 90 -5.48 15.98 14.10
N GLN A 91 -6.70 15.68 13.63
CA GLN A 91 -7.49 16.57 12.76
C GLN A 91 -8.53 17.37 13.55
N GLY A 92 -8.28 17.68 14.82
CA GLY A 92 -9.19 18.48 15.64
C GLY A 92 -8.98 19.99 15.50
N TRP A 93 -8.38 20.45 14.41
CA TRP A 93 -8.19 21.86 14.14
C TRP A 93 -8.40 22.18 12.66
N ASP A 94 -8.79 23.41 12.36
CA ASP A 94 -8.87 23.96 11.01
C ASP A 94 -8.74 25.49 11.08
N CYS A 95 -8.84 26.18 9.95
CA CYS A 95 -8.90 27.65 9.91
C CYS A 95 -10.14 28.15 9.17
N VAL A 96 -10.69 29.27 9.64
CA VAL A 96 -11.80 29.98 9.02
C VAL A 96 -11.28 31.29 8.45
N LEU A 97 -11.46 31.50 7.15
CA LEU A 97 -11.18 32.78 6.50
C LEU A 97 -12.27 33.79 6.84
N VAL A 98 -11.89 34.89 7.48
CA VAL A 98 -12.81 35.94 7.93
C VAL A 98 -12.86 37.07 6.92
N ASN A 99 -11.68 37.51 6.46
CA ASN A 99 -11.55 38.54 5.44
C ASN A 99 -10.28 38.29 4.62
N LYS A 100 -10.32 38.58 3.32
CA LYS A 100 -9.18 38.48 2.40
C LYS A 100 -8.97 39.82 1.70
N SER A 101 -7.78 40.39 1.85
CA SER A 101 -7.32 41.61 1.19
C SER A 101 -6.07 41.31 0.36
N GLU A 102 -5.68 42.21 -0.55
CA GLU A 102 -4.46 42.03 -1.35
C GLU A 102 -3.23 41.95 -0.44
N GLY A 103 -2.55 40.79 -0.44
CA GLY A 103 -1.36 40.54 0.37
C GLY A 103 -1.61 40.35 1.87
N GLN A 104 -2.87 40.26 2.33
CA GLN A 104 -3.18 40.07 3.75
C GLN A 104 -4.48 39.28 3.94
N SER A 105 -4.47 38.31 4.86
CA SER A 105 -5.64 37.53 5.26
C SER A 105 -5.91 37.68 6.75
N PHE A 106 -7.17 37.93 7.09
CA PHE A 106 -7.68 37.78 8.44
C PHE A 106 -8.29 36.39 8.57
N VAL A 107 -7.68 35.54 9.40
CA VAL A 107 -8.12 34.16 9.61
C VAL A 107 -8.28 33.88 11.09
N SER A 108 -9.16 32.94 11.42
CA SER A 108 -9.30 32.40 12.76
C SER A 108 -8.89 30.94 12.77
N ALA A 109 -7.86 30.61 13.54
CA ALA A 109 -7.50 29.23 13.80
C ALA A 109 -8.49 28.64 14.81
N VAL A 110 -9.06 27.48 14.51
CA VAL A 110 -10.11 26.84 15.31
C VAL A 110 -9.55 25.52 15.81
N TYR A 111 -9.70 25.25 17.11
CA TYR A 111 -9.23 24.03 17.74
C TYR A 111 -10.31 23.42 18.64
N LEU A 112 -10.49 22.12 18.54
CA LEU A 112 -11.45 21.36 19.32
C LEU A 112 -10.85 20.94 20.68
N LEU A 113 -11.40 21.50 21.75
CA LEU A 113 -11.11 21.11 23.13
C LEU A 113 -11.91 19.83 23.45
N GLU A 114 -11.23 18.68 23.36
CA GLU A 114 -11.86 17.36 23.48
C GLU A 114 -12.50 17.14 24.85
N GLU A 115 -13.81 16.94 24.89
CA GLU A 115 -14.52 16.32 26.04
C GLU A 115 -16.04 16.15 25.85
N GLU A 116 -16.66 16.67 24.77
CA GLU A 116 -18.12 16.76 24.71
C GLU A 116 -18.86 15.49 24.27
N LEU A 117 -18.21 14.65 23.48
CA LEU A 117 -18.84 13.48 22.86
C LEU A 117 -18.37 12.21 23.57
N ASN A 118 -19.31 11.46 24.15
CA ASN A 118 -19.03 10.20 24.81
C ASN A 118 -18.31 9.25 23.81
N LYS A 119 -17.20 8.63 24.25
CA LYS A 119 -16.41 7.67 23.47
C LYS A 119 -17.25 6.47 22.98
N GLU A 120 -18.39 6.24 23.62
CA GLU A 120 -19.35 5.19 23.29
C GLU A 120 -20.24 5.51 22.07
N ASN A 121 -20.37 6.78 21.68
CA ASN A 121 -21.26 7.18 20.59
C ASN A 121 -20.59 6.97 19.22
N ASP A 122 -21.29 6.27 18.32
CA ASP A 122 -20.83 6.03 16.95
C ASP A 122 -21.06 7.26 16.05
N LEU A 123 -20.16 8.24 16.13
CA LEU A 123 -20.27 9.54 15.47
C LEU A 123 -19.59 9.61 14.09
N ARG A 124 -19.17 8.45 13.57
CA ARG A 124 -18.40 8.33 12.32
C ARG A 124 -19.15 8.77 11.06
N HIS A 125 -20.47 8.88 11.17
CA HIS A 125 -21.36 9.24 10.08
C HIS A 125 -21.69 10.73 10.04
N TYR A 126 -21.16 11.51 10.98
CA TYR A 126 -21.39 12.94 11.07
C TYR A 126 -20.19 13.74 10.57
N SER A 127 -20.48 14.92 10.06
CA SER A 127 -19.50 15.99 9.89
C SER A 127 -19.47 16.84 11.17
N PHE A 128 -18.40 17.60 11.40
CA PHE A 128 -18.27 18.40 12.61
C PHE A 128 -17.91 19.84 12.32
N ASP A 129 -18.49 20.73 13.11
CA ASP A 129 -18.30 22.18 13.04
C ASP A 129 -18.54 22.76 14.46
N TYR A 130 -18.72 24.07 14.62
CA TYR A 130 -19.03 24.69 15.91
C TYR A 130 -20.22 25.65 15.83
N SER A 131 -20.95 25.76 16.94
CA SER A 131 -22.29 26.36 17.00
C SER A 131 -22.34 27.80 16.50
N ALA A 132 -21.36 28.64 16.88
CA ALA A 132 -21.33 30.06 16.52
C ALA A 132 -21.36 30.31 15.00
N ARG A 133 -20.85 29.39 14.17
CA ARG A 133 -20.89 29.51 12.70
C ARG A 133 -22.26 29.28 12.08
N PHE A 134 -23.18 28.68 12.82
CA PHE A 134 -24.55 28.47 12.35
C PHE A 134 -25.44 29.68 12.64
N TYR A 135 -24.99 30.62 13.47
CA TYR A 135 -25.74 31.83 13.75
C TYR A 135 -25.13 32.99 12.96
N THR A 136 -25.93 33.54 12.04
CA THR A 136 -25.55 34.72 11.25
C THR A 136 -26.34 35.92 11.76
N PRO A 137 -25.70 36.90 12.44
CA PRO A 137 -26.36 38.14 12.81
C PRO A 137 -26.97 38.82 11.58
N LYS A 138 -28.13 39.48 11.72
CA LYS A 138 -28.70 40.30 10.64
C LYS A 138 -28.14 41.72 10.69
N PHE A 139 -26.84 41.84 10.90
CA PHE A 139 -26.15 43.11 11.07
C PHE A 139 -25.07 43.26 9.99
N SER A 140 -24.85 44.49 9.54
CA SER A 140 -23.77 44.80 8.60
C SER A 140 -22.63 45.47 9.36
N GLY A 141 -21.53 44.73 9.58
CA GLY A 141 -20.33 45.23 10.26
C GLY A 141 -19.89 44.33 11.41
N ASP A 142 -19.24 44.94 12.39
CA ASP A 142 -18.70 44.29 13.58
C ASP A 142 -19.75 44.24 14.69
N CYS A 143 -20.01 43.05 15.21
CA CYS A 143 -20.93 42.88 16.33
C CYS A 143 -20.49 41.73 17.24
N ILE A 144 -21.00 41.74 18.46
CA ILE A 144 -20.81 40.68 19.44
C ILE A 144 -22.16 40.05 19.72
N ALA A 145 -22.24 38.74 19.82
CA ALA A 145 -23.45 38.05 20.26
C ALA A 145 -23.20 37.32 21.58
N LEU A 146 -24.21 37.34 22.45
CA LEU A 146 -24.24 36.68 23.75
C LEU A 146 -25.47 35.78 23.82
N TRP A 147 -25.26 34.49 24.09
CA TRP A 147 -26.33 33.51 24.23
C TRP A 147 -25.94 32.40 25.19
N LYS A 148 -26.90 31.54 25.52
CA LYS A 148 -26.69 30.40 26.41
C LYS A 148 -26.62 29.09 25.63
N GLU A 149 -25.63 28.27 25.93
CA GLU A 149 -25.48 26.90 25.45
C GLU A 149 -25.22 26.01 26.66
N ARG A 150 -26.03 24.96 26.85
CA ARG A 150 -25.77 23.95 27.88
C ARG A 150 -25.54 24.53 29.27
N HIS A 151 -26.41 25.46 29.65
CA HIS A 151 -26.32 26.23 30.89
C HIS A 151 -25.14 27.20 31.03
N THR A 152 -24.31 27.38 30.00
CA THR A 152 -23.16 28.29 30.00
C THR A 152 -23.40 29.45 29.05
N TRP A 153 -23.08 30.66 29.46
CA TRP A 153 -23.08 31.84 28.61
C TRP A 153 -21.87 31.82 27.68
N CYS A 154 -22.13 32.07 26.41
CA CYS A 154 -21.17 32.02 25.33
C CYS A 154 -21.17 33.37 24.61
N LEU A 155 -19.97 33.86 24.33
CA LEU A 155 -19.73 35.09 23.61
C LEU A 155 -19.14 34.75 22.25
N ALA A 156 -19.61 35.40 21.17
CA ALA A 156 -18.92 35.34 19.89
C ALA A 156 -18.85 36.70 19.20
N PHE A 157 -17.71 36.92 18.56
CA PHE A 157 -17.37 38.12 17.82
C PHE A 157 -17.52 37.82 16.34
N TYR A 158 -18.25 38.69 15.66
CA TYR A 158 -18.56 38.57 14.25
C TYR A 158 -18.00 39.77 13.49
N HIS A 159 -17.23 39.49 12.44
CA HIS A 159 -16.79 40.47 11.46
C HIS A 159 -17.48 40.16 10.14
N ASN A 160 -18.33 41.07 9.64
CA ASN A 160 -19.10 40.85 8.42
C ASN A 160 -19.89 39.53 8.42
N ASN A 161 -20.51 39.20 9.55
CA ASN A 161 -21.28 37.98 9.79
C ASN A 161 -20.49 36.66 9.79
N VAL A 162 -19.16 36.72 9.89
CA VAL A 162 -18.31 35.55 10.10
C VAL A 162 -17.82 35.53 11.55
N ALA A 163 -18.19 34.49 12.30
CA ALA A 163 -17.70 34.27 13.66
C ALA A 163 -16.19 33.98 13.63
N PHE A 164 -15.39 34.80 14.30
CA PHE A 164 -13.92 34.68 14.29
C PHE A 164 -13.30 34.49 15.67
N LEU A 165 -13.96 34.96 16.72
CA LEU A 165 -13.52 34.76 18.11
C LEU A 165 -14.74 34.31 18.91
N ILE A 166 -14.58 33.26 19.69
CA ILE A 166 -15.59 32.74 20.61
C ILE A 166 -14.95 32.55 21.98
N GLU A 167 -15.69 32.86 23.03
CA GLU A 167 -15.22 32.75 24.41
C GLU A 167 -16.37 32.27 25.31
N PRO A 168 -16.18 31.22 26.13
CA PRO A 168 -17.13 30.86 27.17
C PRO A 168 -17.03 31.85 28.34
N VAL A 169 -18.14 32.47 28.72
CA VAL A 169 -18.20 33.40 29.86
C VAL A 169 -18.36 32.64 31.18
N GLY A 170 -19.16 31.57 31.19
CA GLY A 170 -19.46 30.76 32.39
C GLY A 170 -20.96 30.62 32.66
N HIS A 171 -21.33 29.97 33.77
CA HIS A 171 -22.74 29.77 34.13
C HIS A 171 -23.47 31.08 34.48
N GLU A 172 -22.72 32.05 35.01
CA GLU A 172 -23.18 33.38 35.37
C GLU A 172 -22.38 34.43 34.60
N ILE A 173 -23.00 35.58 34.35
CA ILE A 173 -22.32 36.70 33.68
C ILE A 173 -21.70 37.58 34.76
N VAL A 174 -20.38 37.70 34.75
CA VAL A 174 -19.61 38.51 35.71
C VAL A 174 -18.60 39.36 34.94
N ASP A 175 -18.54 40.65 35.22
CA ASP A 175 -17.58 41.61 34.63
C ASP A 175 -17.48 41.53 33.09
N LEU A 176 -18.64 41.45 32.42
CA LEU A 176 -18.70 41.21 30.98
C LEU A 176 -18.04 42.33 30.19
N ALA A 177 -18.30 43.60 30.56
CA ALA A 177 -17.74 44.75 29.86
C ALA A 177 -16.20 44.76 29.93
N THR A 178 -15.63 44.45 31.10
CA THR A 178 -14.17 44.34 31.27
C THR A 178 -13.60 43.23 30.40
N SER A 179 -14.24 42.06 30.40
CA SER A 179 -13.82 40.91 29.59
C SER A 179 -13.85 41.23 28.10
N ILE A 180 -14.93 41.86 27.61
CA ILE A 180 -15.05 42.31 26.22
C ILE A 180 -13.95 43.32 25.88
N HIS A 181 -13.75 44.34 26.72
CA HIS A 181 -12.73 45.36 26.48
C HIS A 181 -11.32 44.77 26.41
N LEU A 182 -11.00 43.79 27.27
CA LEU A 182 -9.73 43.08 27.25
C LEU A 182 -9.56 42.28 25.95
N LEU A 183 -10.60 41.56 25.51
CA LEU A 183 -10.55 40.81 24.24
C LEU A 183 -10.37 41.75 23.05
N ILE A 184 -11.10 42.86 22.98
CA ILE A 184 -10.93 43.89 21.93
C ILE A 184 -9.51 44.46 21.96
N SER A 185 -8.97 44.74 23.15
CA SER A 185 -7.60 45.23 23.31
C SER A 185 -6.57 44.19 22.83
N GLN A 186 -6.79 42.90 23.10
CA GLN A 186 -5.93 41.81 22.60
C GLN A 186 -5.99 41.69 21.08
N LEU A 187 -7.17 41.86 20.47
CA LEU A 187 -7.31 41.90 19.00
C LEU A 187 -6.53 43.07 18.40
N ALA A 188 -6.63 44.26 19.00
CA ALA A 188 -5.88 45.43 18.55
C ALA A 188 -4.36 45.22 18.65
N LEU A 189 -3.86 44.56 19.70
CA LEU A 189 -2.45 44.20 19.85
C LEU A 189 -1.98 43.21 18.76
N LYS A 190 -2.87 42.35 18.26
CA LYS A 190 -2.63 41.46 17.12
C LYS A 190 -2.79 42.14 15.75
N GLY A 191 -3.04 43.45 15.73
CA GLY A 191 -3.25 44.22 14.50
C GLY A 191 -4.62 43.98 13.84
N ILE A 192 -5.59 43.46 14.60
CA ILE A 192 -6.97 43.27 14.13
C ILE A 192 -7.79 44.46 14.62
N THR A 193 -8.23 45.31 13.68
CA THR A 193 -9.16 46.40 13.98
C THR A 193 -10.57 45.83 14.09
N PHE A 194 -11.16 45.91 15.28
CA PHE A 194 -12.52 45.45 15.56
C PHE A 194 -13.24 46.50 16.42
N GLU A 195 -14.30 47.11 15.89
CA GLU A 195 -15.03 48.20 16.52
C GLU A 195 -16.52 47.86 16.65
N PRO A 196 -16.90 47.06 17.67
CA PRO A 196 -18.27 46.63 17.86
C PRO A 196 -19.11 47.80 18.36
N HIS A 197 -20.24 48.03 17.71
CA HIS A 197 -21.20 49.05 18.14
C HIS A 197 -22.36 48.44 18.94
N GLU A 198 -22.67 47.17 18.68
CA GLU A 198 -23.82 46.47 19.24
C GLU A 198 -23.40 45.12 19.84
N LEU A 199 -23.96 44.81 21.01
CA LEU A 199 -23.99 43.47 21.59
C LEU A 199 -25.41 42.91 21.49
N LEU A 200 -25.56 41.81 20.75
CA LEU A 200 -26.82 41.13 20.52
C LEU A 200 -27.05 40.09 21.61
N LEU A 201 -28.09 40.28 22.42
CA LEU A 201 -28.50 39.31 23.42
C LEU A 201 -29.58 38.39 22.84
N TRP A 202 -29.25 37.11 22.65
CA TRP A 202 -30.14 36.12 22.03
C TRP A 202 -30.87 35.19 23.00
N SER A 203 -30.44 35.15 24.26
CA SER A 203 -31.04 34.32 25.30
C SER A 203 -31.67 35.19 26.38
N ALA A 204 -32.82 34.77 26.91
CA ALA A 204 -33.51 35.50 27.95
C ALA A 204 -32.66 35.59 29.24
N THR A 205 -32.63 36.76 29.85
CA THR A 205 -31.95 37.00 31.13
C THR A 205 -32.69 38.07 31.94
N ASP A 206 -32.64 37.96 33.26
CA ASP A 206 -33.19 38.98 34.15
C ASP A 206 -32.19 40.14 34.40
N LEU A 207 -30.97 40.02 33.88
CA LEU A 207 -29.84 40.93 34.14
C LEU A 207 -29.69 42.06 33.10
N THR A 208 -30.62 42.21 32.15
CA THR A 208 -30.51 43.16 31.03
C THR A 208 -30.12 44.57 31.47
N ALA A 209 -30.82 45.14 32.47
CA ALA A 209 -30.55 46.51 32.94
C ALA A 209 -29.14 46.68 33.55
N THR A 210 -28.59 45.62 34.16
CA THR A 210 -27.24 45.64 34.72
C THR A 210 -26.20 45.58 33.60
N LEU A 211 -26.43 44.71 32.60
CA LEU A 211 -25.58 44.58 31.43
C LEU A 211 -25.56 45.86 30.59
N GLU A 212 -26.70 46.52 30.41
CA GLU A 212 -26.78 47.83 29.74
C GLU A 212 -25.87 48.86 30.43
N ALA A 213 -25.95 48.97 31.75
CA ALA A 213 -25.14 49.92 32.52
C ALA A 213 -23.63 49.63 32.39
N GLU A 214 -23.24 48.35 32.40
CA GLU A 214 -21.84 47.94 32.19
C GLU A 214 -21.36 48.24 30.76
N LEU A 215 -22.13 47.89 29.73
CA LEU A 215 -21.73 48.02 28.33
C LEU A 215 -21.63 49.48 27.86
N VAL A 216 -22.40 50.39 28.47
CA VAL A 216 -22.28 51.83 28.24
C VAL A 216 -20.88 52.35 28.57
N THR A 217 -20.19 51.75 29.56
CA THR A 217 -18.82 52.16 29.94
C THR A 217 -17.79 51.93 28.84
N ILE A 218 -18.07 51.00 27.92
CA ILE A 218 -17.22 50.64 26.79
C ILE A 218 -17.82 51.09 25.44
N ASN A 219 -18.85 51.95 25.46
CA ASN A 219 -19.58 52.46 24.30
C ASN A 219 -20.22 51.38 23.40
N ILE A 220 -20.68 50.27 23.97
CA ILE A 220 -21.41 49.23 23.23
C ILE A 220 -22.89 49.27 23.61
N LEU A 221 -23.78 49.29 22.61
CA LEU A 221 -25.22 49.23 22.82
C LEU A 221 -25.69 47.78 23.00
N LEU A 222 -26.42 47.49 24.07
CA LEU A 222 -27.12 46.22 24.20
C LEU A 222 -28.39 46.22 23.36
N LYS A 223 -28.61 45.15 22.59
CA LYS A 223 -29.83 44.95 21.81
C LYS A 223 -30.37 43.55 22.03
N GLU A 224 -31.59 43.47 22.56
CA GLU A 224 -32.29 42.20 22.70
C GLU A 224 -32.94 41.81 21.38
N GLU A 225 -32.56 40.65 20.85
CA GLU A 225 -33.15 40.07 19.64
C GLU A 225 -33.36 38.57 19.85
N PRO A 226 -34.41 37.97 19.27
CA PRO A 226 -34.55 36.51 19.32
C PRO A 226 -33.37 35.85 18.61
N ARG A 227 -32.91 34.72 19.17
CA ARG A 227 -31.87 33.89 18.56
C ARG A 227 -32.18 33.63 17.07
N PRO A 228 -31.25 33.92 16.14
CA PRO A 228 -31.50 33.75 14.72
C PRO A 228 -31.69 32.27 14.38
N VAL A 229 -32.53 32.01 13.37
CA VAL A 229 -32.68 30.66 12.81
C VAL A 229 -31.33 30.22 12.24
N PRO A 230 -30.85 29.00 12.58
CA PRO A 230 -29.57 28.51 12.08
C PRO A 230 -29.45 28.56 10.56
N SER A 231 -28.29 28.98 10.08
CA SER A 231 -27.90 28.98 8.67
C SER A 231 -26.66 28.11 8.48
N PHE A 232 -26.62 27.30 7.44
CA PHE A 232 -25.42 26.52 7.14
C PHE A 232 -24.29 27.43 6.66
N PRO A 233 -23.09 27.36 7.25
CA PRO A 233 -21.97 28.19 6.82
C PRO A 233 -21.60 27.89 5.36
N PRO A 234 -21.09 28.89 4.61
CA PRO A 234 -20.75 28.74 3.21
C PRO A 234 -19.55 27.83 2.97
N SER A 235 -18.60 27.80 3.91
CA SER A 235 -17.42 26.93 3.88
C SER A 235 -17.55 25.79 4.89
N SER A 236 -17.21 24.57 4.51
CA SER A 236 -17.09 23.45 5.43
C SER A 236 -15.71 23.46 6.10
N ILE A 237 -15.65 23.28 7.41
CA ILE A 237 -14.40 23.00 8.13
C ILE A 237 -14.23 21.50 8.34
N LYS A 238 -12.98 21.08 8.52
CA LYS A 238 -12.56 19.69 8.68
C LYS A 238 -12.20 19.38 10.13
N LEU A 239 -13.04 19.79 11.07
CA LEU A 239 -12.87 19.37 12.46
C LEU A 239 -13.21 17.89 12.60
N LYS A 240 -12.37 17.13 13.30
CA LYS A 240 -12.63 15.75 13.67
C LYS A 240 -12.23 15.48 15.12
N PRO A 241 -13.13 14.93 15.94
CA PRO A 241 -12.79 14.42 17.27
C PRO A 241 -11.74 13.31 17.20
N THR A 242 -10.91 13.17 18.23
CA THR A 242 -9.97 12.03 18.40
C THR A 242 -10.65 10.70 18.22
N ALA A 243 -11.82 10.49 18.84
CA ALA A 243 -12.55 9.23 18.77
C ALA A 243 -12.83 8.79 17.32
N VAL A 244 -13.15 9.74 16.44
CA VAL A 244 -13.38 9.47 15.01
C VAL A 244 -12.06 9.25 14.28
N SER A 245 -11.05 10.09 14.54
CA SER A 245 -9.71 9.96 13.94
C SER A 245 -9.06 8.61 14.28
N GLU A 246 -9.07 8.20 15.54
CA GLU A 246 -8.54 6.91 15.98
C GLU A 246 -9.25 5.74 15.30
N TRP A 247 -10.57 5.82 15.16
CA TRP A 247 -11.33 4.77 14.49
C TRP A 247 -10.98 4.68 13.01
N GLU A 248 -10.93 5.81 12.30
CA GLU A 248 -10.52 5.84 10.89
C GLU A 248 -9.13 5.25 10.71
N LYS A 249 -8.18 5.55 11.61
CA LYS A 249 -6.84 4.95 11.60
C LYS A 249 -6.89 3.43 11.79
N ARG A 250 -7.68 2.93 12.74
CA ARG A 250 -7.84 1.47 12.96
C ARG A 250 -8.47 0.78 11.75
N VAL A 251 -9.43 1.41 11.10
CA VAL A 251 -10.05 0.85 9.89
C VAL A 251 -9.09 0.87 8.71
N ASN A 252 -8.41 1.98 8.49
CA ASN A 252 -7.44 2.09 7.41
C ASN A 252 -6.28 1.12 7.58
N SER A 253 -5.78 0.91 8.81
CA SER A 253 -4.76 -0.09 9.08
C SER A 253 -5.27 -1.52 8.84
N MET A 254 -6.51 -1.84 9.26
CA MET A 254 -7.14 -3.13 8.96
C MET A 254 -7.39 -3.33 7.46
N MET A 255 -7.79 -2.30 6.72
CA MET A 255 -7.99 -2.38 5.27
C MET A 255 -6.66 -2.63 4.56
N ARG A 256 -5.59 -1.90 4.93
CA ARG A 256 -4.24 -2.15 4.42
C ARG A 256 -3.80 -3.59 4.71
N LEU A 257 -4.02 -4.07 5.92
CA LEU A 257 -3.73 -5.46 6.29
C LEU A 257 -4.52 -6.45 5.42
N ARG A 258 -5.83 -6.22 5.21
CA ARG A 258 -6.67 -7.08 4.35
C ARG A 258 -6.18 -7.10 2.91
N VAL A 259 -5.78 -5.95 2.36
CA VAL A 259 -5.23 -5.86 1.00
C VAL A 259 -3.92 -6.65 0.90
N VAL A 260 -3.03 -6.53 1.88
CA VAL A 260 -1.78 -7.30 1.94
C VAL A 260 -2.07 -8.80 2.05
N LEU A 261 -2.98 -9.21 2.92
CA LEU A 261 -3.37 -10.62 3.08
C LEU A 261 -4.00 -11.20 1.81
N MET A 262 -4.85 -10.44 1.12
CA MET A 262 -5.40 -10.84 -0.17
C MET A 262 -4.32 -10.98 -1.24
N GLY A 263 -3.33 -10.07 -1.27
CA GLY A 263 -2.18 -10.17 -2.16
C GLY A 263 -1.35 -11.44 -1.92
N VAL A 264 -1.09 -11.77 -0.64
CA VAL A 264 -0.39 -13.00 -0.25
C VAL A 264 -1.20 -14.25 -0.64
N ALA A 265 -2.51 -14.26 -0.38
CA ALA A 265 -3.39 -15.37 -0.74
C ALA A 265 -3.42 -15.61 -2.25
N ALA A 266 -3.48 -14.55 -3.07
CA ALA A 266 -3.43 -14.65 -4.53
C ALA A 266 -2.11 -15.29 -5.00
N LEU A 267 -0.98 -14.94 -4.37
CA LEU A 267 0.33 -15.51 -4.69
C LEU A 267 0.36 -17.03 -4.40
N TYR A 268 -0.22 -17.47 -3.27
CA TYR A 268 -0.35 -18.89 -2.97
C TYR A 268 -1.22 -19.64 -3.98
N VAL A 269 -2.34 -19.05 -4.42
CA VAL A 269 -3.21 -19.66 -5.45
C VAL A 269 -2.47 -19.82 -6.78
N ILE A 270 -1.70 -18.81 -7.18
CA ILE A 270 -0.86 -18.88 -8.39
C ILE A 270 0.18 -20.00 -8.25
N ALA A 271 0.88 -20.07 -7.11
CA ALA A 271 1.88 -21.11 -6.86
C ALA A 271 1.26 -22.52 -6.90
N ALA A 272 0.09 -22.71 -6.27
CA ALA A 272 -0.65 -23.97 -6.32
C ALA A 272 -1.07 -24.35 -7.76
N GLY A 273 -1.55 -23.37 -8.54
CA GLY A 273 -1.88 -23.57 -9.95
C GLY A 273 -0.68 -24.00 -10.79
N VAL A 274 0.49 -23.37 -10.58
CA VAL A 274 1.74 -23.73 -11.26
C VAL A 274 2.21 -25.14 -10.87
N LEU A 275 2.14 -25.48 -9.59
CA LEU A 275 2.49 -26.82 -9.11
C LEU A 275 1.57 -27.89 -9.70
N TRP A 276 0.26 -27.63 -9.74
CA TRP A 276 -0.70 -28.54 -10.34
C TRP A 276 -0.46 -28.73 -11.83
N TRP A 277 -0.23 -27.63 -12.57
CA TRP A 277 0.12 -27.69 -13.98
C TRP A 277 1.40 -28.50 -14.23
N LYS A 278 2.44 -28.31 -13.43
CA LYS A 278 3.67 -29.09 -13.51
C LYS A 278 3.45 -30.57 -13.24
N SER A 279 2.67 -30.90 -12.21
CA SER A 279 2.30 -32.29 -11.91
C SER A 279 1.59 -32.94 -13.09
N TYR A 280 0.60 -32.24 -13.67
CA TYR A 280 -0.14 -32.73 -14.83
C TYR A 280 0.76 -32.99 -16.05
N GLN A 281 1.74 -32.10 -16.31
CA GLN A 281 2.73 -32.34 -17.36
C GLN A 281 3.63 -33.55 -17.07
N GLN A 282 3.97 -33.79 -15.80
CA GLN A 282 4.75 -34.96 -15.42
C GLN A 282 3.94 -36.24 -15.59
N ASP A 283 2.67 -36.24 -15.19
CA ASP A 283 1.78 -37.40 -15.34
C ASP A 283 1.62 -37.79 -16.82
N GLN A 284 1.50 -36.81 -17.73
CA GLN A 284 1.48 -37.07 -19.18
C GLN A 284 2.79 -37.68 -19.69
N LYS A 285 3.94 -37.21 -19.20
CA LYS A 285 5.24 -37.79 -19.57
C LYS A 285 5.41 -39.20 -19.04
N ILE A 286 4.96 -39.45 -17.80
CA ILE A 286 4.97 -40.77 -17.19
C ILE A 286 4.07 -41.70 -18.00
N ALA A 287 2.85 -41.29 -18.36
CA ALA A 287 1.96 -42.10 -19.18
C ALA A 287 2.61 -42.46 -20.52
N GLY A 288 3.19 -41.49 -21.24
CA GLY A 288 3.90 -41.75 -22.51
C GLY A 288 5.10 -42.69 -22.35
N LEU A 289 5.92 -42.51 -21.31
CA LEU A 289 7.03 -43.42 -21.00
C LEU A 289 6.54 -44.82 -20.61
N THR A 290 5.41 -44.90 -19.91
CA THR A 290 4.82 -46.19 -19.51
C THR A 290 4.30 -46.93 -20.73
N ASP A 291 3.71 -46.21 -21.69
CA ASP A 291 3.26 -46.76 -22.97
C ASP A 291 4.45 -47.23 -23.82
N GLU A 292 5.55 -46.46 -23.87
CA GLU A 292 6.80 -46.88 -24.53
C GLU A 292 7.36 -48.14 -23.87
N VAL A 293 7.47 -48.17 -22.53
CA VAL A 293 7.92 -49.35 -21.78
C VAL A 293 7.01 -50.55 -22.02
N ALA A 294 5.69 -50.36 -22.11
CA ALA A 294 4.73 -51.42 -22.39
C ALA A 294 4.92 -52.03 -23.80
N GLN A 295 5.35 -51.23 -24.79
CA GLN A 295 5.69 -51.75 -26.12
C GLN A 295 6.96 -52.62 -26.11
N PHE A 296 7.93 -52.28 -25.26
CA PHE A 296 9.18 -53.04 -25.12
C PHE A 296 9.09 -54.17 -24.08
N ALA A 297 8.04 -54.22 -23.25
CA ALA A 297 7.81 -55.26 -22.25
C ALA A 297 7.81 -56.70 -22.83
N PRO A 298 7.10 -57.03 -23.93
CA PRO A 298 7.14 -58.38 -24.50
C PRO A 298 8.51 -58.71 -25.10
N LEU A 299 9.19 -57.73 -25.70
CA LEU A 299 10.57 -57.89 -26.21
C LEU A 299 11.56 -58.11 -25.07
N TRP A 300 11.34 -57.52 -23.90
CA TRP A 300 12.17 -57.75 -22.72
C TRP A 300 11.95 -59.14 -22.13
N GLU A 301 10.71 -59.62 -22.07
CA GLU A 301 10.37 -60.97 -21.61
C GLU A 301 11.00 -62.04 -22.53
N ASP A 302 10.89 -61.90 -23.85
CA ASP A 302 11.51 -62.81 -24.82
C ASP A 302 13.06 -62.79 -24.73
N ASN A 303 13.65 -61.63 -24.42
CA ASN A 303 15.10 -61.49 -24.29
C ASN A 303 15.63 -61.80 -22.90
N GLN A 304 14.78 -62.07 -21.92
CA GLN A 304 15.21 -62.30 -20.53
C GLN A 304 16.08 -63.56 -20.41
N GLU A 305 15.78 -64.60 -21.19
CA GLU A 305 16.61 -65.81 -21.30
C GLU A 305 17.95 -65.51 -21.97
N HIS A 306 17.96 -64.68 -23.03
CA HIS A 306 19.19 -64.24 -23.67
C HIS A 306 20.07 -63.42 -22.73
N PHE A 307 19.50 -62.54 -21.91
CA PHE A 307 20.25 -61.79 -20.89
C PHE A 307 20.79 -62.69 -19.78
N LYS A 308 20.05 -63.73 -19.37
CA LYS A 308 20.54 -64.74 -18.42
C LYS A 308 21.73 -65.51 -19.00
N HIS A 309 21.63 -66.00 -20.24
CA HIS A 309 22.75 -66.62 -20.93
C HIS A 309 23.93 -65.67 -21.14
N TRP A 310 23.67 -64.39 -21.38
CA TRP A 310 24.72 -63.38 -21.49
C TRP A 310 25.42 -63.13 -20.14
N THR A 311 24.67 -63.13 -19.04
CA THR A 311 25.18 -63.00 -17.67
C THR A 311 25.99 -64.26 -17.25
N GLU A 312 25.59 -65.44 -17.73
CA GLU A 312 26.36 -66.69 -17.57
C GLU A 312 27.68 -66.68 -18.37
N LEU A 313 27.71 -65.97 -19.50
CA LEU A 313 28.91 -65.79 -20.34
C LEU A 313 29.83 -64.67 -19.85
N ASP A 314 29.32 -63.74 -19.02
CA ASP A 314 30.06 -62.61 -18.44
C ASP A 314 31.40 -63.01 -17.79
N PRO A 315 31.51 -64.11 -16.99
CA PRO A 315 32.80 -64.56 -16.44
C PRO A 315 33.78 -65.13 -17.49
N VAL A 316 33.32 -65.47 -18.70
CA VAL A 316 34.16 -65.98 -19.81
C VAL A 316 34.63 -64.83 -20.71
N VAL A 317 33.90 -63.71 -20.74
CA VAL A 317 34.25 -62.49 -21.48
C VAL A 317 35.32 -61.73 -20.70
N THR A 318 36.56 -62.18 -20.80
CA THR A 318 37.74 -61.43 -20.34
C THR A 318 37.86 -60.07 -21.05
N GLU A 319 38.54 -59.11 -20.44
CA GLU A 319 38.74 -57.74 -20.95
C GLU A 319 39.30 -57.70 -22.40
N ASN A 320 40.02 -58.75 -22.81
CA ASN A 320 40.64 -58.94 -24.12
C ASN A 320 39.78 -59.74 -25.13
N TRP A 321 38.45 -59.80 -24.93
CA TRP A 321 37.56 -60.57 -25.80
C TRP A 321 37.67 -60.13 -27.28
N PRO A 322 37.85 -61.05 -28.24
CA PRO A 322 38.10 -60.72 -29.65
C PRO A 322 37.02 -59.82 -30.28
N LEU A 323 35.75 -59.95 -29.89
CA LEU A 323 34.68 -59.10 -30.43
C LEU A 323 34.72 -57.67 -29.87
N LYS A 324 35.18 -57.48 -28.64
CA LYS A 324 35.35 -56.14 -28.03
C LYS A 324 36.50 -55.41 -28.72
N VAL A 325 37.62 -56.11 -28.93
CA VAL A 325 38.77 -55.64 -29.71
C VAL A 325 38.35 -55.29 -31.14
N TYR A 326 37.61 -56.18 -31.81
CA TYR A 326 37.09 -55.93 -33.15
C TYR A 326 36.17 -54.69 -33.22
N ARG A 327 35.21 -54.58 -32.27
CA ARG A 327 34.30 -53.43 -32.19
C ARG A 327 35.07 -52.13 -32.03
N GLU A 328 36.06 -52.08 -31.15
CA GLU A 328 36.88 -50.89 -30.95
C GLU A 328 37.73 -50.55 -32.17
N CYS A 329 38.27 -51.54 -32.89
CA CYS A 329 38.93 -51.31 -34.17
C CYS A 329 38.00 -50.69 -35.21
N VAL A 330 36.74 -51.14 -35.28
CA VAL A 330 35.72 -50.59 -36.18
C VAL A 330 35.28 -49.18 -35.77
N MET A 331 35.01 -48.96 -34.47
CA MET A 331 34.63 -47.63 -33.94
C MET A 331 35.76 -46.60 -34.06
N SER A 332 37.01 -47.06 -34.10
CA SER A 332 38.18 -46.21 -34.33
C SER A 332 38.29 -45.70 -35.77
N ILE A 333 37.54 -46.29 -36.73
CA ILE A 333 37.47 -45.79 -38.10
C ILE A 333 36.79 -44.41 -38.10
N PRO A 334 37.44 -43.35 -38.61
CA PRO A 334 36.78 -42.05 -38.77
C PRO A 334 35.56 -42.16 -39.70
N SER A 335 34.41 -41.65 -39.25
CA SER A 335 33.15 -41.65 -40.00
C SER A 335 33.33 -41.17 -41.45
N GLY A 336 32.91 -41.99 -42.41
CA GLY A 336 32.95 -41.68 -43.84
C GLY A 336 34.24 -42.05 -44.58
N GLN A 337 35.19 -42.75 -43.96
CA GLN A 337 36.43 -43.18 -44.62
C GLN A 337 36.37 -44.62 -45.16
N PRO A 338 36.83 -44.87 -46.40
CA PRO A 338 36.79 -46.19 -47.04
C PRO A 338 37.99 -47.05 -46.59
N ILE A 339 38.02 -47.41 -45.30
CA ILE A 339 38.94 -48.41 -44.74
C ILE A 339 38.18 -49.74 -44.67
N ARG A 340 38.75 -50.80 -45.24
CA ARG A 340 38.19 -52.15 -45.15
C ARG A 340 39.21 -53.07 -44.49
N PHE A 341 38.79 -53.77 -43.44
CA PHE A 341 39.60 -54.80 -42.83
C PHE A 341 39.48 -56.10 -43.64
N THR A 342 40.62 -56.74 -43.86
CA THR A 342 40.71 -58.03 -44.54
C THR A 342 40.85 -59.15 -43.52
N ASP A 343 41.61 -58.91 -42.45
CA ASP A 343 41.87 -59.88 -41.40
C ASP A 343 42.19 -59.15 -40.09
N ILE A 344 41.62 -59.59 -38.98
CA ILE A 344 41.95 -59.12 -37.63
C ILE A 344 42.20 -60.36 -36.80
N ASN A 345 43.46 -60.58 -36.45
CA ASN A 345 43.89 -61.73 -35.68
C ASN A 345 44.27 -61.27 -34.26
N VAL A 346 43.62 -61.86 -33.26
CA VAL A 346 43.86 -61.60 -31.84
C VAL A 346 44.33 -62.90 -31.20
N GLN A 347 45.61 -63.01 -30.87
CA GLN A 347 46.21 -64.21 -30.27
C GLN A 347 47.05 -63.82 -29.06
N ASN A 348 46.76 -64.37 -27.89
CA ASN A 348 47.57 -64.24 -26.66
C ASN A 348 48.06 -62.80 -26.37
N GLY A 349 47.19 -61.81 -26.49
CA GLY A 349 47.55 -60.40 -26.24
C GLY A 349 48.29 -59.71 -27.39
N PHE A 350 48.41 -60.33 -28.56
CA PHE A 350 48.86 -59.69 -29.80
C PHE A 350 47.67 -59.39 -30.70
N VAL A 351 47.57 -58.14 -31.15
CA VAL A 351 46.53 -57.72 -32.10
C VAL A 351 47.18 -57.40 -33.43
N GLN A 352 46.81 -58.14 -34.47
CA GLN A 352 47.25 -57.89 -35.84
C GLN A 352 46.04 -57.49 -36.69
N ILE A 353 46.08 -56.27 -37.23
CA ILE A 353 45.05 -55.73 -38.12
C ILE A 353 45.63 -55.65 -39.52
N LYS A 354 45.01 -56.32 -40.48
CA LYS A 354 45.30 -56.21 -41.90
C LYS A 354 44.10 -55.64 -42.63
N GLY A 355 44.36 -54.70 -43.53
CA GLY A 355 43.30 -54.10 -44.31
C GLY A 355 43.81 -53.34 -45.50
N ASN A 356 42.85 -52.75 -46.21
CA ASN A 356 43.11 -51.90 -47.36
C ASN A 356 42.33 -50.59 -47.25
N ALA A 357 43.00 -49.49 -47.59
CA ALA A 357 42.42 -48.16 -47.61
C ALA A 357 42.58 -47.50 -48.99
N LYS A 358 41.64 -46.62 -49.34
CA LYS A 358 41.70 -45.87 -50.61
C LYS A 358 42.82 -44.83 -50.61
N ASP A 359 43.03 -44.15 -49.48
CA ASP A 359 44.01 -43.05 -49.32
C ASP A 359 44.83 -43.17 -48.04
N THR A 360 46.11 -42.81 -48.12
CA THR A 360 47.05 -42.76 -46.98
C THR A 360 46.60 -41.78 -45.89
N ASN A 361 45.88 -40.72 -46.27
CA ASN A 361 45.32 -39.74 -45.34
C ASN A 361 44.26 -40.35 -44.39
N SER A 362 43.56 -41.40 -44.82
CA SER A 362 42.59 -42.09 -43.96
C SER A 362 43.30 -42.92 -42.89
N LEU A 363 44.40 -43.56 -43.26
CA LEU A 363 45.24 -44.33 -42.35
C LEU A 363 45.93 -43.45 -41.30
N ASN A 364 46.42 -42.28 -41.70
CA ASN A 364 47.03 -41.33 -40.76
C ASN A 364 46.05 -40.76 -39.72
N ARG A 365 44.73 -40.75 -40.01
CA ARG A 365 43.68 -40.35 -39.04
C ARG A 365 43.21 -41.52 -38.16
N PHE A 366 43.35 -42.75 -38.66
CA PHE A 366 43.01 -43.96 -37.94
C PHE A 366 44.03 -44.31 -36.85
N LYS A 367 45.34 -44.24 -37.16
CA LYS A 367 46.45 -44.51 -36.22
C LYS A 367 46.30 -43.82 -34.83
N PRO A 368 46.07 -42.49 -34.74
CA PRO A 368 45.97 -41.82 -33.44
C PRO A 368 44.67 -42.13 -32.69
N LYS A 369 43.59 -42.53 -33.37
CA LYS A 369 42.35 -42.93 -32.71
C LYS A 369 42.47 -44.32 -32.10
N LEU A 370 43.11 -45.23 -32.83
CA LEU A 370 43.42 -46.58 -32.38
C LEU A 370 44.27 -46.55 -31.09
N ARG A 371 45.30 -45.68 -31.04
CA ARG A 371 46.14 -45.48 -29.84
C ARG A 371 45.42 -44.86 -28.64
N LYS A 372 44.30 -44.16 -28.84
CA LYS A 372 43.57 -43.43 -27.79
C LYS A 372 42.37 -44.21 -27.24
N SER A 373 42.03 -45.37 -27.82
CA SER A 373 40.95 -46.20 -27.27
C SER A 373 41.40 -46.82 -25.95
N VAL A 374 40.51 -46.79 -24.96
CA VAL A 374 40.73 -47.33 -23.60
C VAL A 374 41.10 -48.81 -23.64
N VAL A 375 40.64 -49.56 -24.66
CA VAL A 375 40.94 -51.00 -24.80
C VAL A 375 42.38 -51.26 -25.28
N PHE A 376 43.06 -50.25 -25.83
CA PHE A 376 44.42 -50.38 -26.37
C PHE A 376 45.46 -49.54 -25.62
N GLU A 377 45.14 -49.05 -24.41
CA GLU A 377 46.02 -48.20 -23.60
C GLU A 377 47.31 -48.96 -23.20
N ASP A 378 47.19 -50.25 -22.90
CA ASP A 378 48.29 -51.13 -22.51
C ASP A 378 49.03 -51.76 -23.70
N TYR A 379 48.80 -51.29 -24.94
CA TYR A 379 49.40 -51.85 -26.15
C TYR A 379 50.33 -50.86 -26.86
N GLU A 380 51.54 -51.31 -27.20
CA GLU A 380 52.46 -50.59 -28.07
C GLU A 380 52.19 -50.93 -29.53
N TRP A 381 51.81 -49.92 -30.31
CA TRP A 381 51.45 -50.06 -31.73
C TRP A 381 52.62 -49.82 -32.67
N GLU A 382 52.95 -50.85 -33.45
CA GLU A 382 53.88 -50.80 -34.57
C GLU A 382 53.13 -50.54 -35.88
N PHE A 383 53.52 -49.45 -36.57
CA PHE A 383 52.94 -49.03 -37.85
C PHE A 383 53.99 -49.12 -38.97
N PRO A 384 54.23 -50.30 -39.56
CA PRO A 384 55.14 -50.43 -40.70
C PRO A 384 54.63 -49.66 -41.92
N VAL A 385 55.56 -49.31 -42.83
CA VAL A 385 55.27 -48.49 -44.01
C VAL A 385 54.24 -49.17 -44.91
N GLU A 386 53.17 -48.45 -45.26
CA GLU A 386 52.10 -48.97 -46.09
C GLU A 386 52.55 -49.19 -47.54
N LYS A 387 52.12 -50.30 -48.15
CA LYS A 387 52.48 -50.65 -49.53
C LYS A 387 51.29 -50.43 -50.44
N LYS A 388 51.51 -49.74 -51.57
CA LYS A 388 50.48 -49.60 -52.60
C LYS A 388 50.39 -50.89 -53.41
N SER A 389 49.21 -51.50 -53.42
CA SER A 389 48.96 -52.75 -54.14
C SER A 389 48.89 -52.52 -55.64
N THR A 390 49.77 -53.18 -56.40
CA THR A 390 49.82 -53.07 -57.87
C THR A 390 48.58 -53.64 -58.57
N LYS A 391 47.79 -54.48 -57.88
CA LYS A 391 46.59 -55.14 -58.42
C LYS A 391 45.28 -54.38 -58.19
N THR A 392 45.14 -53.66 -57.07
CA THR A 392 43.85 -53.04 -56.66
C THR A 392 43.91 -51.52 -56.58
N GLY A 393 45.10 -50.92 -56.72
CA GLY A 393 45.32 -49.48 -56.60
C GLY A 393 45.10 -48.90 -55.20
N ARG A 394 44.83 -49.76 -54.20
CA ARG A 394 44.63 -49.41 -52.79
C ARG A 394 45.91 -49.57 -51.98
N TRP A 395 45.94 -48.94 -50.81
CA TRP A 395 47.03 -49.05 -49.84
C TRP A 395 46.74 -50.20 -48.89
N ASP A 396 47.57 -51.25 -48.96
CA ASP A 396 47.51 -52.38 -48.04
C ASP A 396 48.32 -52.00 -46.79
N PHE A 397 47.72 -52.19 -45.62
CA PHE A 397 48.34 -51.91 -44.33
C PHE A 397 48.25 -53.13 -43.40
N GLN A 398 49.25 -53.26 -42.54
CA GLN A 398 49.31 -54.26 -41.50
C GLN A 398 49.82 -53.59 -40.23
N TYR A 399 48.98 -53.49 -39.21
CA TYR A 399 49.32 -52.89 -37.93
C TYR A 399 49.36 -53.96 -36.85
N ASN A 400 50.41 -53.93 -36.04
CA ASN A 400 50.60 -54.88 -34.96
C ASN A 400 50.59 -54.12 -33.63
N ALA A 401 49.94 -54.68 -32.62
CA ALA A 401 49.96 -54.21 -31.25
C ALA A 401 50.52 -55.31 -30.36
N LYS A 402 51.51 -54.96 -29.54
CA LYS A 402 52.08 -55.83 -28.50
C LYS A 402 51.74 -55.25 -27.13
N PRO A 403 51.53 -56.06 -26.08
CA PRO A 403 51.28 -55.53 -24.75
C PRO A 403 52.56 -54.90 -24.19
N VAL A 404 52.44 -53.76 -23.50
CA VAL A 404 53.56 -53.01 -22.92
C VAL A 404 54.27 -53.89 -21.88
N GLY A 405 55.57 -54.13 -22.05
CA GLY A 405 56.37 -54.98 -21.16
C GLY A 405 56.60 -56.43 -21.63
N TYR A 406 56.19 -56.79 -22.85
CA TYR A 406 56.49 -58.10 -23.44
C TYR A 406 57.96 -58.20 -23.89
N ASN A 407 58.83 -58.80 -23.07
CA ASN A 407 60.19 -59.20 -23.48
C ASN A 407 60.13 -60.58 -24.12
N GLU A 408 60.55 -60.69 -25.39
CA GLU A 408 60.77 -61.98 -26.07
C GLU A 408 61.88 -62.74 -25.33
N TYR A 409 61.53 -63.85 -24.65
CA TYR A 409 62.47 -64.85 -24.16
C TYR A 409 62.39 -66.11 -25.04
#